data_AF-A0A816G8A7-F1
#
_entry.id   AF-A0A816G8A7-F1
#
_cell.length_a   1.000
_cell.length_b   1.000
_cell.length_c   1.000
_cell.angle_alpha   90.00
_cell.angle_beta   90.00
_cell.angle_gamma   90.00
#
_symmetry.space_group_name_H-M   'P 1'
#
loop_
_entity.id
_entity.type
_entity.pdbx_description
1 polymer ?
#
loop_
_entity_poly.entity_id
_entity_poly.type
_entity_poly.pdbx_seq_one_letter_code
_entity_poly.pdbx_strand_id
1 'polypeptide(L)'
;PVLPPTGVSRDADYPASVGRILWGGPTQYFDCTGTVIATENRNVVCTAAHCCYDSIKNTFYDKQNWIFAPQYKNGNSPYGKWTASKMYIGQAWVTNKGYYDADICLVVLSQLNNKRIADVVGAQGVGIDYPRGSVLISFGYPYDAGKGEEMSFCKGTAKAAKAYVGFLGQMVACTMDE
;
A
#
# COMPACT_ATOMS: atom_id res chain seq x y z
N PRO A 1 1.44 9.04 -36.23
CA PRO A 1 1.96 8.65 -34.90
C PRO A 1 0.83 8.70 -33.86
N VAL A 2 0.25 7.54 -33.53
CA VAL A 2 -0.86 7.44 -32.55
C VAL A 2 -0.37 6.56 -31.41
N LEU A 3 -0.36 7.12 -30.20
CA LEU A 3 0.05 6.45 -28.97
C LEU A 3 -0.98 5.35 -28.60
N PRO A 4 -0.54 4.18 -28.11
CA PRO A 4 -1.46 3.10 -27.76
C PRO A 4 -2.15 3.33 -26.40
N PRO A 5 -3.37 2.80 -26.18
CA PRO A 5 -4.16 3.06 -24.99
C PRO A 5 -3.76 2.20 -23.78
N THR A 6 -4.05 2.75 -22.60
CA THR A 6 -3.79 2.27 -21.24
C THR A 6 -4.63 1.06 -20.84
N GLY A 7 -4.03 -0.06 -20.42
CA GLY A 7 -4.75 -1.26 -19.94
C GLY A 7 -4.76 -1.43 -18.42
N VAL A 8 -5.41 -0.51 -17.72
CA VAL A 8 -5.89 -0.74 -16.35
C VAL A 8 -7.40 -0.90 -16.47
N SER A 9 -7.96 -2.06 -16.12
CA SER A 9 -9.42 -2.22 -15.99
C SER A 9 -9.92 -1.28 -14.89
N ARG A 10 -10.85 -0.36 -15.23
CA ARG A 10 -11.26 0.78 -14.37
C ARG A 10 -12.59 0.56 -13.66
N ASP A 11 -13.22 -0.61 -13.87
CA ASP A 11 -14.64 -0.85 -13.54
C ASP A 11 -14.87 -1.86 -12.40
N ALA A 12 -13.84 -2.23 -11.64
CA ALA A 12 -14.05 -2.85 -10.33
C ALA A 12 -14.30 -1.73 -9.30
N ASP A 13 -15.34 -1.85 -8.46
CA ASP A 13 -15.54 -0.98 -7.30
C ASP A 13 -14.29 -1.02 -6.41
N TYR A 14 -13.39 -0.06 -6.61
CA TYR A 14 -12.16 0.04 -5.84
C TYR A 14 -12.51 0.11 -4.35
N PRO A 15 -11.90 -0.71 -3.48
CA PRO A 15 -12.26 -0.74 -2.07
C PRO A 15 -11.93 0.60 -1.40
N ALA A 16 -12.89 1.18 -0.68
CA ALA A 16 -12.69 2.46 0.03
C ALA A 16 -11.54 2.42 1.04
N SER A 17 -11.24 1.22 1.56
CA SER A 17 -10.15 0.94 2.50
C SER A 17 -8.75 0.99 1.87
N VAL A 18 -8.60 1.09 0.55
CA VAL A 18 -7.30 1.21 -0.12
C VAL A 18 -7.02 2.67 -0.45
N GLY A 19 -5.77 3.09 -0.24
CA GLY A 19 -5.37 4.48 -0.45
C GLY A 19 -3.91 4.64 -0.83
N ARG A 20 -3.64 5.81 -1.42
CA ARG A 20 -2.29 6.26 -1.78
C ARG A 20 -1.57 6.71 -0.51
N ILE A 21 -0.30 6.34 -0.39
CA ILE A 21 0.60 6.81 0.67
C ILE A 21 1.62 7.74 0.03
N LEU A 22 1.74 8.93 0.59
CA LEU A 22 2.70 9.94 0.18
C LEU A 22 3.56 10.34 1.36
N TRP A 23 4.87 10.39 1.18
CA TRP A 23 5.79 10.97 2.16
C TRP A 23 6.96 11.64 1.46
N GLY A 24 7.66 12.51 2.17
CA GLY A 24 8.79 13.26 1.64
C GLY A 24 8.69 14.75 1.90
N GLY A 25 9.49 15.51 1.17
CA GLY A 25 9.59 16.97 1.29
C GLY A 25 9.06 17.70 0.05
N PRO A 26 9.21 19.03 -0.01
CA PRO A 26 8.69 19.86 -1.11
C PRO A 26 9.23 19.49 -2.49
N THR A 27 10.37 18.81 -2.56
CA THR A 27 11.13 18.54 -3.80
C THR A 27 11.03 17.10 -4.29
N GLN A 28 10.59 16.16 -3.45
CA GLN A 28 10.44 14.76 -3.82
C GLN A 28 9.39 14.09 -2.93
N TYR A 29 8.38 13.52 -3.57
CA TYR A 29 7.40 12.64 -2.93
C TYR A 29 7.69 11.20 -3.34
N PHE A 30 7.69 10.32 -2.35
CA PHE A 30 7.65 8.88 -2.56
C PHE A 30 6.20 8.43 -2.50
N ASP A 31 5.91 7.37 -3.24
CA ASP A 31 4.55 6.87 -3.44
C ASP A 31 4.46 5.39 -3.08
N CYS A 32 3.46 5.06 -2.29
CA CYS A 32 3.13 3.69 -1.91
C CYS A 32 1.62 3.50 -1.89
N THR A 33 1.19 2.27 -1.61
CA THR A 33 -0.22 1.95 -1.35
C THR A 33 -0.37 1.35 0.04
N GLY A 34 -1.47 1.67 0.70
CA GLY A 34 -1.85 1.10 1.98
C GLY A 34 -3.28 0.58 1.95
N THR A 35 -3.55 -0.37 2.84
CA THR A 35 -4.89 -0.91 3.07
C THR A 35 -5.27 -0.77 4.53
N VAL A 36 -6.44 -0.21 4.82
CA VAL A 36 -7.04 -0.24 6.16
C VAL A 36 -7.42 -1.67 6.50
N ILE A 37 -6.89 -2.20 7.59
CA ILE A 37 -7.12 -3.58 8.03
C ILE A 37 -7.96 -3.62 9.30
N ALA A 38 -8.73 -4.70 9.45
CA ALA A 38 -9.59 -4.91 10.61
C ALA A 38 -8.73 -5.11 11.87
N THR A 39 -8.85 -4.19 12.82
CA THR A 39 -8.17 -4.22 14.12
C THR A 39 -9.12 -3.73 15.20
N GLU A 40 -8.88 -4.11 16.47
CA GLU A 40 -9.68 -3.65 17.60
C GLU A 40 -9.69 -2.11 17.73
N ASN A 41 -8.55 -1.47 17.46
CA ASN A 41 -8.46 -0.01 17.52
C ASN A 41 -9.08 0.69 16.30
N ARG A 42 -9.48 -0.04 15.24
CA ARG A 42 -10.15 0.46 14.02
C ARG A 42 -9.37 1.55 13.28
N ASN A 43 -8.05 1.60 13.47
CA ASN A 43 -7.24 2.74 13.02
C ASN A 43 -5.87 2.36 12.45
N VAL A 44 -5.77 1.18 11.82
CA VAL A 44 -4.50 0.64 11.31
C VAL A 44 -4.54 0.48 9.80
N VAL A 45 -3.46 0.92 9.16
CA VAL A 45 -3.13 0.66 7.75
C VAL A 45 -1.99 -0.35 7.69
N CYS A 46 -2.13 -1.37 6.86
CA CYS A 46 -1.05 -2.26 6.46
C CYS A 46 -0.42 -1.76 5.15
N THR A 47 0.91 -1.73 5.10
CA THR A 47 1.70 -1.38 3.90
C THR A 47 3.06 -2.07 3.98
N ALA A 48 3.98 -1.77 3.06
CA ALA A 48 5.33 -2.32 3.08
C ALA A 48 6.22 -1.59 4.11
N ALA A 49 7.23 -2.29 4.65
CA ALA A 49 8.19 -1.71 5.59
C ALA A 49 9.01 -0.59 4.94
N HIS A 50 9.41 -0.76 3.67
CA HIS A 50 10.13 0.28 2.94
C HIS A 50 9.31 1.56 2.72
N CYS A 51 7.97 1.51 2.83
CA CYS A 51 7.11 2.70 2.75
C CYS A 51 7.10 3.51 4.06
N CYS A 52 7.71 2.98 5.13
CA CYS A 52 7.69 3.59 6.46
C CYS A 52 9.09 3.76 7.07
N TYR A 53 10.09 3.07 6.54
CA TYR A 53 11.42 2.99 7.13
C TYR A 53 12.54 3.10 6.10
N ASP A 54 13.49 4.02 6.35
CA ASP A 54 14.73 4.16 5.59
C ASP A 54 15.79 3.21 6.16
N SER A 55 16.00 2.07 5.50
CA SER A 55 16.99 1.06 5.92
C SER A 55 18.44 1.53 5.78
N ILE A 56 18.72 2.58 5.00
CA ILE A 56 20.07 3.16 4.85
C ILE A 56 20.35 4.07 6.05
N LYS A 57 19.40 4.94 6.40
CA LYS A 57 19.50 5.87 7.53
C LYS A 57 19.12 5.24 8.87
N ASN A 58 18.59 4.02 8.85
CA ASN A 58 18.12 3.28 10.00
C ASN A 58 17.12 4.08 10.85
N THR A 59 16.11 4.66 10.20
CA THR A 59 15.11 5.52 10.85
C THR A 59 13.75 5.42 10.17
N PHE A 60 12.68 5.62 10.94
CA PHE A 60 11.33 5.79 10.37
C PHE A 60 11.22 7.13 9.64
N TYR A 61 10.34 7.18 8.63
CA TYR A 61 9.95 8.43 8.01
C TYR A 61 9.17 9.32 8.98
N ASP A 62 9.23 10.63 8.72
CA ASP A 62 8.53 11.62 9.52
C ASP A 62 7.01 11.39 9.49
N LYS A 63 6.41 11.27 10.66
CA LYS A 63 5.02 10.80 10.81
C LYS A 63 4.01 11.85 10.35
N GLN A 64 4.36 13.13 10.47
CA GLN A 64 3.52 14.26 10.08
C GLN A 64 3.50 14.45 8.57
N ASN A 65 4.60 14.12 7.90
CA ASN A 65 4.70 14.15 6.43
C ASN A 65 4.33 12.82 5.76
N TRP A 66 4.09 11.76 6.53
CA TRP A 66 3.55 10.50 6.02
C TRP A 66 2.03 10.56 5.96
N ILE A 67 1.48 10.59 4.74
CA ILE A 67 0.08 10.85 4.45
C ILE A 67 -0.56 9.65 3.77
N PHE A 68 -1.64 9.13 4.35
CA PHE A 68 -2.53 8.16 3.72
C PHE A 68 -3.81 8.84 3.21
N ALA A 69 -4.15 8.63 1.95
CA ALA A 69 -5.33 9.19 1.30
C ALA A 69 -6.18 8.05 0.69
N PRO A 70 -7.25 7.62 1.38
CA PRO A 70 -8.15 6.57 0.88
C PRO A 70 -8.88 7.05 -0.37
N GLN A 71 -9.00 6.20 -1.38
CA GLN A 71 -9.67 6.53 -2.66
C GLN A 71 -9.14 7.81 -3.30
N TYR A 72 -7.84 8.06 -3.15
CA TYR A 72 -7.17 9.15 -3.85
C TYR A 72 -7.40 9.02 -5.37
N LYS A 73 -7.70 10.14 -6.03
CA LYS A 73 -7.77 10.20 -7.50
C LYS A 73 -7.48 11.61 -8.01
N ASN A 74 -6.44 11.77 -8.82
CA ASN A 74 -6.11 13.01 -9.53
C ASN A 74 -6.17 14.27 -8.62
N GLY A 75 -5.44 14.25 -7.50
CA GLY A 75 -5.45 15.31 -6.49
C GLY A 75 -6.62 15.28 -5.49
N ASN A 76 -7.71 14.56 -5.78
CA ASN A 76 -8.85 14.45 -4.88
C ASN A 76 -8.61 13.41 -3.77
N SER A 77 -9.09 13.70 -2.56
CA SER A 77 -9.00 12.82 -1.38
C SER A 77 -10.34 12.84 -0.65
N PRO A 78 -11.34 12.09 -1.13
CA PRO A 78 -12.74 12.23 -0.68
C PRO A 78 -12.94 11.87 0.79
N TYR A 79 -12.07 11.04 1.35
CA TYR A 79 -12.08 10.66 2.77
C TYR A 79 -11.02 11.36 3.60
N GLY A 80 -10.46 12.45 3.08
CA GLY A 80 -9.41 13.24 3.74
C GLY A 80 -8.02 12.62 3.64
N LYS A 81 -7.07 13.29 4.30
CA LYS A 81 -5.65 12.93 4.37
C LYS A 81 -5.30 12.62 5.82
N TRP A 82 -4.74 11.44 6.07
CA TRP A 82 -4.51 10.91 7.40
C TRP A 82 -3.02 10.78 7.66
N THR A 83 -2.53 11.36 8.75
CA THR A 83 -1.13 11.26 9.14
C THR A 83 -0.86 10.01 9.97
N ALA A 84 0.37 9.53 9.99
CA ALA A 84 0.77 8.49 10.93
C ALA A 84 0.86 9.01 12.38
N SER A 85 0.54 8.14 13.34
CA SER A 85 0.76 8.36 14.79
C SER A 85 1.89 7.46 15.31
N LYS A 86 1.85 6.18 14.91
CA LYS A 86 2.88 5.16 15.22
C LYS A 86 3.07 4.24 14.01
N MET A 87 4.28 3.73 13.84
CA MET A 87 4.64 2.78 12.79
C MET A 87 5.35 1.60 13.43
N TYR A 88 5.07 0.39 12.95
CA TYR A 88 5.60 -0.86 13.46
C TYR A 88 6.08 -1.72 12.29
N ILE A 89 7.35 -2.11 12.32
CA ILE A 89 7.97 -3.03 11.35
C ILE A 89 8.59 -4.21 12.10
N GLY A 90 8.76 -5.33 11.43
CA GLY A 90 9.43 -6.50 11.99
C GLY A 90 10.93 -6.25 12.24
N GLN A 91 11.49 -6.81 13.30
CA GLN A 91 12.92 -6.68 13.63
C GLN A 91 13.82 -7.18 12.50
N ALA A 92 13.41 -8.24 11.79
CA ALA A 92 14.16 -8.80 10.66
C ALA A 92 14.36 -7.79 9.52
N TRP A 93 13.42 -6.86 9.30
CA TRP A 93 13.58 -5.78 8.32
C TRP A 93 14.78 -4.89 8.68
N VAL A 94 14.90 -4.54 9.97
CA VAL A 94 15.95 -3.68 10.51
C VAL A 94 17.30 -4.40 10.50
N THR A 95 17.37 -5.60 11.07
CA THR A 95 18.65 -6.32 11.24
C THR A 95 19.25 -6.76 9.93
N ASN A 96 18.41 -7.13 8.96
CA ASN A 96 18.83 -7.66 7.68
C ASN A 96 18.77 -6.61 6.56
N LYS A 97 18.67 -5.32 6.93
CA LYS A 97 18.74 -4.14 6.05
C LYS A 97 17.82 -4.25 4.81
N GLY A 98 16.54 -4.50 5.04
CA GLY A 98 15.55 -4.60 3.96
C GLY A 98 15.29 -6.02 3.47
N TYR A 99 15.26 -7.00 4.38
CA TYR A 99 14.91 -8.38 4.04
C TYR A 99 13.46 -8.47 3.54
N TYR A 100 13.29 -8.81 2.26
CA TYR A 100 12.00 -8.76 1.56
C TYR A 100 10.88 -9.58 2.22
N ASP A 101 11.17 -10.72 2.86
CA ASP A 101 10.14 -11.50 3.55
C ASP A 101 9.61 -10.83 4.83
N ALA A 102 10.29 -9.78 5.30
CA ALA A 102 9.87 -8.95 6.42
C ALA A 102 9.37 -7.55 6.01
N ASP A 103 9.08 -7.34 4.71
CA ASP A 103 8.67 -6.05 4.15
C ASP A 103 7.20 -5.71 4.44
N ILE A 104 6.84 -5.65 5.73
CA ILE A 104 5.49 -5.33 6.21
C ILE A 104 5.59 -4.27 7.31
N CYS A 105 4.74 -3.25 7.22
CA CYS A 105 4.52 -2.24 8.24
C CYS A 105 3.05 -2.14 8.63
N LEU A 106 2.81 -2.01 9.94
CA LEU A 106 1.54 -1.59 10.50
C LEU A 106 1.63 -0.14 10.95
N VAL A 107 0.77 0.70 10.39
CA VAL A 107 0.73 2.14 10.68
C VAL A 107 -0.56 2.44 11.44
N VAL A 108 -0.43 2.89 12.68
CA VAL A 108 -1.55 3.48 13.44
C VAL A 108 -1.68 4.92 13.01
N LEU A 109 -2.85 5.31 12.51
CA LEU A 109 -3.10 6.68 12.05
C LEU A 109 -3.42 7.61 13.23
N SER A 110 -3.23 8.91 13.04
CA SER A 110 -3.89 9.94 13.86
C SER A 110 -5.38 9.98 13.52
N GLN A 111 -6.21 10.36 14.49
CA GLN A 111 -7.63 10.60 14.20
C GLN A 111 -7.78 11.87 13.34
N LEU A 112 -8.71 11.83 12.39
CA LEU A 112 -9.11 12.98 11.59
C LEU A 112 -10.54 13.34 11.96
N ASN A 113 -10.77 14.60 12.37
CA ASN A 113 -12.09 15.08 12.81
C ASN A 113 -12.72 14.18 13.90
N ASN A 114 -11.92 13.73 14.86
CA ASN A 114 -12.29 12.77 15.93
C ASN A 114 -12.81 11.40 15.43
N LYS A 115 -12.57 11.05 14.17
CA LYS A 115 -12.92 9.75 13.59
C LYS A 115 -11.69 8.86 13.46
N ARG A 116 -11.93 7.55 13.50
CA ARG A 116 -10.94 6.51 13.17
C ARG A 116 -11.16 6.07 11.73
N ILE A 117 -10.10 5.70 11.02
CA ILE A 117 -10.20 5.47 9.58
C ILE A 117 -11.19 4.36 9.22
N ALA A 118 -11.24 3.25 9.98
CA ALA A 118 -12.13 2.15 9.64
C ALA A 118 -13.62 2.49 9.88
N ASP A 119 -13.92 3.49 10.74
CA ASP A 119 -15.28 4.03 10.89
C ASP A 119 -15.70 4.87 9.67
N VAL A 120 -14.77 5.28 8.81
CA VAL A 120 -15.02 6.13 7.63
C VAL A 120 -15.06 5.31 6.34
N VAL A 121 -14.11 4.39 6.15
CA VAL A 121 -13.93 3.66 4.88
C VAL A 121 -14.07 2.14 5.01
N GLY A 122 -14.42 1.64 6.20
CA GLY A 122 -14.38 0.23 6.51
C GLY A 122 -12.94 -0.31 6.58
N ALA A 123 -12.81 -1.63 6.59
CA ALA A 123 -11.52 -2.30 6.67
C ALA A 123 -11.57 -3.68 6.01
N GLN A 124 -10.43 -4.14 5.51
CA GLN A 124 -10.27 -5.49 4.98
C GLN A 124 -9.91 -6.47 6.10
N GLY A 125 -10.39 -7.71 5.99
CA GLY A 125 -9.93 -8.80 6.85
C GLY A 125 -8.47 -9.16 6.58
N VAL A 126 -7.79 -9.75 7.57
CA VAL A 126 -6.41 -10.24 7.44
C VAL A 126 -6.42 -11.77 7.51
N GLY A 127 -5.83 -12.40 6.50
CA GLY A 127 -5.59 -13.84 6.47
C GLY A 127 -4.10 -14.14 6.66
N ILE A 128 -3.79 -15.04 7.59
CA ILE A 128 -2.44 -15.58 7.81
C ILE A 128 -2.50 -17.09 7.56
N ASP A 129 -1.39 -17.69 7.14
CA ASP A 129 -1.28 -19.13 6.87
C ASP A 129 -2.23 -19.66 5.78
N TYR A 130 -2.60 -18.79 4.83
CA TYR A 130 -3.36 -19.20 3.66
C TYR A 130 -2.49 -19.97 2.66
N PRO A 131 -3.05 -20.97 1.95
CA PRO A 131 -2.35 -21.69 0.91
C PRO A 131 -1.81 -20.75 -0.17
N ARG A 132 -0.54 -20.96 -0.52
CA ARG A 132 0.11 -20.27 -1.63
C ARG A 132 -0.48 -20.74 -2.95
N GLY A 133 -0.57 -19.83 -3.91
CA GLY A 133 -1.01 -20.16 -5.28
C GLY A 133 -2.49 -19.90 -5.53
N SER A 134 -3.16 -19.25 -4.59
CA SER A 134 -4.54 -18.79 -4.74
C SER A 134 -4.66 -17.69 -5.81
N VAL A 135 -5.86 -17.49 -6.34
CA VAL A 135 -6.19 -16.30 -7.14
C VAL A 135 -6.26 -15.11 -6.19
N LEU A 136 -5.50 -14.06 -6.49
CA LEU A 136 -5.44 -12.84 -5.72
C LEU A 136 -5.83 -11.64 -6.60
N ILE A 137 -6.36 -10.61 -5.96
CA ILE A 137 -6.53 -9.28 -6.54
C ILE A 137 -5.64 -8.33 -5.74
N SER A 138 -4.68 -7.71 -6.39
CA SER A 138 -3.76 -6.74 -5.79
C SER A 138 -4.15 -5.34 -6.26
N PHE A 139 -4.40 -4.44 -5.32
CA PHE A 139 -4.71 -3.04 -5.59
C PHE A 139 -3.49 -2.16 -5.32
N GLY A 140 -3.28 -1.12 -6.13
CA GLY A 140 -2.11 -0.27 -6.03
C GLY A 140 -2.29 1.10 -6.70
N TYR A 141 -1.42 2.03 -6.33
CA TYR A 141 -1.19 3.30 -7.01
C TYR A 141 0.18 3.22 -7.70
N PRO A 142 0.27 2.57 -8.87
CA PRO A 142 1.54 2.38 -9.56
C PRO A 142 2.07 3.71 -10.14
N TYR A 143 3.34 4.01 -9.87
CA TYR A 143 3.97 5.20 -10.45
C TYR A 143 4.14 5.08 -11.97
N ASP A 144 4.56 3.91 -12.46
CA ASP A 144 4.82 3.70 -13.89
C ASP A 144 3.54 3.60 -14.73
N ALA A 145 2.39 3.43 -14.09
CA ALA A 145 1.07 3.37 -14.73
C ALA A 145 0.15 4.47 -14.16
N GLY A 146 0.44 5.72 -14.54
CA GLY A 146 -0.37 6.87 -14.17
C GLY A 146 0.17 7.71 -13.00
N LYS A 147 1.47 7.60 -12.69
CA LYS A 147 2.18 8.44 -11.69
C LYS A 147 1.56 8.38 -10.29
N GLY A 148 0.91 7.26 -9.96
CA GLY A 148 0.18 7.08 -8.70
C GLY A 148 -1.08 7.96 -8.58
N GLU A 149 -1.55 8.57 -9.67
CA GLU A 149 -2.72 9.46 -9.62
C GLU A 149 -4.05 8.71 -9.59
N GLU A 150 -4.06 7.45 -10.03
CA GLU A 150 -5.25 6.60 -10.08
C GLU A 150 -4.95 5.23 -9.47
N MET A 151 -5.94 4.67 -8.77
CA MET A 151 -5.85 3.28 -8.31
C MET A 151 -5.95 2.35 -9.53
N SER A 152 -5.16 1.28 -9.50
CA SER A 152 -5.14 0.20 -10.46
C SER A 152 -5.23 -1.12 -9.71
N PHE A 153 -5.57 -2.20 -10.41
CA PHE A 153 -5.50 -3.54 -9.84
C PHE A 153 -4.93 -4.56 -10.81
N CYS A 154 -4.46 -5.67 -10.25
CA CYS A 154 -4.00 -6.85 -10.97
C CYS A 154 -4.69 -8.08 -10.37
N LYS A 155 -5.26 -8.93 -11.21
CA LYS A 155 -5.96 -10.15 -10.79
C LYS A 155 -5.32 -11.36 -11.45
N GLY A 156 -5.07 -12.40 -10.68
CA GLY A 156 -4.56 -13.65 -11.23
C GLY A 156 -4.08 -14.63 -10.17
N THR A 157 -3.71 -15.83 -10.62
CA THR A 157 -3.12 -16.86 -9.77
C THR A 157 -1.73 -16.42 -9.31
N ALA A 158 -1.54 -16.36 -7.99
CA ALA A 158 -0.26 -15.97 -7.39
C ALA A 158 0.84 -17.01 -7.69
N LYS A 159 2.00 -16.55 -8.15
CA LYS A 159 3.18 -17.39 -8.43
C LYS A 159 4.34 -16.98 -7.54
N ALA A 160 5.33 -17.86 -7.36
CA ALA A 160 6.55 -17.48 -6.64
C ALA A 160 7.24 -16.30 -7.34
N ALA A 161 7.65 -15.29 -6.56
CA ALA A 161 8.29 -14.08 -7.07
C ALA A 161 9.79 -14.31 -7.37
N LYS A 162 10.08 -15.17 -8.37
CA LYS A 162 11.44 -15.63 -8.71
C LYS A 162 12.40 -14.53 -9.20
N ALA A 163 11.89 -13.33 -9.48
CA ALA A 163 12.70 -12.18 -9.85
C ALA A 163 13.58 -11.67 -8.68
N TYR A 164 13.26 -12.01 -7.44
CA TYR A 164 14.00 -11.61 -6.25
C TYR A 164 14.69 -12.83 -5.63
N VAL A 165 16.02 -12.91 -5.79
CA VAL A 165 16.82 -14.03 -5.26
C VAL A 165 16.66 -14.10 -3.74
N GLY A 166 16.25 -15.26 -3.22
CA GLY A 166 16.07 -15.50 -1.79
C GLY A 166 14.75 -14.99 -1.20
N PHE A 167 13.88 -14.33 -1.98
CA PHE A 167 12.55 -13.93 -1.54
C PHE A 167 11.58 -15.10 -1.64
N LEU A 168 10.88 -15.41 -0.55
CA LEU A 168 9.89 -16.48 -0.49
C LEU A 168 8.48 -16.01 -0.82
N GLY A 169 8.26 -14.73 -1.10
CA GLY A 169 6.94 -14.19 -1.40
C GLY A 169 6.35 -14.56 -2.76
N GLN A 170 5.15 -14.04 -3.03
CA GLN A 170 4.39 -14.30 -4.26
C GLN A 170 4.17 -13.02 -5.04
N MET A 171 3.95 -13.17 -6.34
CA MET A 171 3.55 -12.11 -7.25
C MET A 171 2.28 -12.52 -8.00
N VAL A 172 1.45 -11.53 -8.30
CA VAL A 172 0.36 -11.64 -9.26
C VAL A 172 0.80 -10.89 -10.49
N ALA A 173 0.68 -11.53 -11.65
CA ALA A 173 0.94 -10.85 -12.90
C ALA A 173 -0.18 -9.83 -13.16
N CYS A 174 0.20 -8.62 -13.52
CA CYS A 174 -0.71 -7.65 -14.11
C CYS A 174 -0.81 -7.96 -15.61
N THR A 175 -1.56 -9.00 -15.96
CA THR A 175 -1.88 -9.29 -17.37
C THR A 175 -3.02 -8.37 -17.78
N MET A 176 -2.84 -7.63 -18.87
CA MET A 176 -3.82 -6.65 -19.37
C MET A 176 -4.98 -7.30 -20.14
N ASP A 177 -5.39 -8.50 -19.73
CA ASP A 177 -6.36 -9.34 -20.43
C ASP A 177 -7.55 -9.62 -19.50
N GLU A 178 -8.43 -8.62 -19.38
CA GLU A 178 -9.89 -8.71 -19.18
C GLU A 178 -10.51 -7.29 -19.11
#